data_AF-A0A966PUC7-F1
#
_entry.id   AF-A0A966PUC7-F1
#
_cell.length_a   1.000
_cell.length_b   1.000
_cell.length_c   1.000
_cell.angle_alpha   90.00
_cell.angle_beta   90.00
_cell.angle_gamma   90.00
#
_symmetry.space_group_name_H-M   'P 1'
#
loop_
_entity.id
_entity.type
_entity.pdbx_description
1 polymer ?
#
loop_
_entity_poly.entity_id
_entity_poly.type
_entity_poly.pdbx_seq_one_letter_code
_entity_poly.pdbx_strand_id
1 'polypeptide(L)'
;MGEGSPNYRGGKYIDDKGYVRVLKPDHPKNIRGYTYEHRLVMEKYLGRFLQAWETVHHINEIKIDNRLDNLFLCSHKEHSAIHREGTKLSDDHRKKLREMAYNNKPHTRKRNFAKNIPRKK
;
A
#
# COMPACT_ATOMS: atom_id res chain seq x y z
N MET A 1 -21.68 -21.90 11.89
CA MET A 1 -20.65 -22.96 11.93
C MET A 1 -19.97 -22.86 13.28
N GLY A 2 -20.19 -23.86 14.16
CA GLY A 2 -19.79 -23.83 15.57
C GLY A 2 -18.68 -24.84 15.92
N GLU A 3 -18.12 -24.67 17.12
CA GLU A 3 -16.95 -25.27 17.78
C GLU A 3 -16.75 -26.82 17.77
N GLY A 4 -17.47 -27.58 16.95
CA GLY A 4 -17.45 -29.06 16.99
C GLY A 4 -17.04 -29.77 15.69
N SER A 5 -16.65 -29.06 14.63
CA SER A 5 -16.18 -29.72 13.40
C SER A 5 -14.69 -30.10 13.52
N PRO A 6 -14.25 -31.30 13.09
CA PRO A 6 -12.83 -31.68 13.12
C PRO A 6 -11.93 -30.79 12.24
N ASN A 7 -12.52 -30.00 11.33
CA ASN A 7 -11.86 -28.95 10.56
C ASN A 7 -11.86 -27.58 11.26
N TYR A 8 -12.37 -27.48 12.50
CA TYR A 8 -12.34 -26.27 13.31
C TYR A 8 -10.94 -26.07 13.87
N ARG A 9 -10.05 -25.44 13.07
CA ARG A 9 -8.71 -25.03 13.50
C ARG A 9 -8.77 -23.80 14.43
N GLY A 10 -9.58 -23.88 15.50
CA GLY A 10 -9.79 -22.79 16.46
C GLY A 10 -10.36 -21.51 15.83
N GLY A 11 -11.27 -21.65 14.86
CA GLY A 11 -11.85 -20.51 14.15
C GLY A 11 -10.90 -19.83 13.16
N LYS A 12 -9.87 -20.51 12.65
CA LYS A 12 -8.98 -20.00 11.60
C LYS A 12 -9.26 -20.60 10.23
N TYR A 13 -9.19 -19.78 9.19
CA TYR A 13 -9.24 -20.24 7.79
C TYR A 13 -8.38 -19.36 6.89
N ILE A 14 -8.03 -19.86 5.70
CA ILE A 14 -7.33 -19.09 4.67
C ILE A 14 -8.39 -18.58 3.68
N ASP A 15 -8.41 -17.27 3.46
CA ASP A 15 -9.34 -16.63 2.52
C ASP A 15 -8.95 -16.92 1.06
N ASP A 16 -9.84 -16.62 0.11
CA ASP A 16 -9.57 -16.74 -1.33
C ASP A 16 -8.31 -15.97 -1.77
N LYS A 17 -7.96 -14.92 -1.02
CA LYS A 17 -6.79 -14.07 -1.24
C LYS A 17 -5.48 -14.62 -0.65
N GLY A 18 -5.52 -15.77 0.03
CA GLY A 18 -4.37 -16.41 0.66
C GLY A 18 -4.02 -15.89 2.06
N TYR A 19 -4.84 -15.03 2.65
CA TYR A 19 -4.61 -14.51 4.01
C TYR A 19 -5.22 -15.41 5.07
N VAL A 20 -4.52 -15.58 6.19
CA VAL A 20 -5.07 -16.26 7.37
C VAL A 20 -6.02 -15.31 8.11
N ARG A 21 -7.26 -15.76 8.33
CA ARG A 21 -8.30 -15.07 9.10
C ARG A 21 -8.60 -15.85 10.36
N VAL A 22 -8.81 -15.14 11.46
CA VAL A 22 -9.03 -15.68 12.80
C VAL A 22 -10.34 -15.14 13.34
N LEU A 23 -11.18 -16.02 13.88
CA LEU A 23 -12.42 -15.66 14.56
C LEU A 23 -12.08 -14.83 15.81
N LYS A 24 -12.44 -13.56 15.76
CA LYS A 24 -12.30 -12.57 16.83
C LYS A 24 -13.53 -11.65 16.83
N PRO A 25 -14.67 -12.13 17.36
CA PRO A 25 -15.91 -11.35 17.36
C PRO A 25 -15.79 -10.08 18.20
N ASP A 26 -14.98 -10.09 19.26
CA ASP A 26 -14.75 -8.94 20.14
C ASP A 26 -13.85 -7.86 19.53
N HIS A 27 -13.23 -8.12 18.37
CA HIS A 27 -12.30 -7.17 17.78
C HIS A 27 -13.08 -6.01 17.13
N PRO A 28 -12.76 -4.73 17.44
CA PRO A 28 -13.53 -3.58 16.94
C PRO A 28 -13.48 -3.44 15.40
N LYS A 29 -12.45 -4.00 14.77
CA LYS A 29 -12.28 -4.03 13.30
C LYS A 29 -12.49 -5.42 12.69
N ASN A 30 -13.29 -6.28 13.34
CA ASN A 30 -13.65 -7.55 12.75
C ASN A 30 -14.54 -7.35 11.51
N ILE A 31 -14.47 -8.30 10.57
CA ILE A 31 -15.36 -8.36 9.43
C ILE A 31 -16.08 -9.71 9.52
N ARG A 32 -17.38 -9.68 9.80
CA ARG A 32 -18.21 -10.89 10.03
C ARG A 32 -17.68 -11.78 11.17
N GLY A 33 -17.11 -11.17 12.21
CA GLY A 33 -16.49 -11.89 13.33
C GLY A 33 -15.04 -12.32 13.09
N TYR A 34 -14.46 -12.10 11.91
CA TYR A 34 -13.09 -12.53 11.59
C TYR A 34 -12.15 -11.35 11.35
N THR A 35 -10.94 -11.44 11.89
CA THR A 35 -9.85 -10.46 11.71
C THR A 35 -8.64 -11.14 11.06
N TYR A 36 -7.84 -10.38 10.32
CA TYR A 36 -6.63 -10.90 9.70
C TYR A 36 -5.55 -11.21 10.74
N GLU A 37 -4.92 -12.39 10.65
CA GLU A 37 -3.94 -12.83 11.63
C GLU A 37 -2.72 -11.90 11.68
N HIS A 38 -2.18 -11.49 10.54
CA HIS A 38 -1.05 -10.56 10.48
C HIS A 38 -1.34 -9.22 11.19
N ARG A 39 -2.59 -8.73 11.16
CA ARG A 39 -2.98 -7.52 11.90
C ARG A 39 -2.95 -7.80 13.40
N LEU A 40 -3.56 -8.90 13.83
CA LEU A 40 -3.59 -9.28 15.25
C LEU A 40 -2.18 -9.47 15.84
N VAL A 41 -1.26 -10.07 15.07
CA VAL A 41 0.14 -10.23 15.48
C VAL A 41 0.82 -8.87 15.67
N MET A 42 0.63 -7.94 14.72
CA MET A 42 1.20 -6.59 14.81
C MET A 42 0.54 -5.77 15.94
N GLU A 43 -0.77 -5.87 16.12
CA GLU A 43 -1.51 -5.20 17.21
C GLU A 43 -1.03 -5.67 18.59
N LYS A 44 -0.83 -6.99 18.73
CA LYS A 44 -0.29 -7.58 19.95
C LYS A 44 1.13 -7.07 20.23
N TYR A 45 1.96 -6.94 19.20
CA TYR A 45 3.32 -6.41 19.33
C TYR A 45 3.35 -4.93 19.72
N LEU A 46 2.46 -4.12 19.13
CA LEU A 46 2.35 -2.69 19.43
C LEU A 46 1.64 -2.39 20.75
N GLY A 47 0.88 -3.35 21.30
CA GLY A 47 0.04 -3.16 22.48
C GLY A 47 -1.16 -2.24 22.24
N ARG A 48 -1.51 -1.96 20.98
CA ARG A 48 -2.66 -1.12 20.59
C ARG A 48 -3.26 -1.62 19.27
N PHE A 49 -4.52 -1.24 19.02
CA PHE A 49 -5.15 -1.48 17.72
C PHE A 49 -4.47 -0.68 16.61
N LEU A 50 -4.47 -1.25 15.40
CA LEU A 50 -4.00 -0.55 14.20
C LEU A 50 -5.00 0.52 13.79
N GLN A 51 -4.47 1.68 13.42
CA GLN A 51 -5.25 2.78 12.89
C GLN A 51 -5.76 2.48 11.48
N ALA A 52 -6.75 3.26 11.03
CA ALA A 52 -7.37 3.03 9.72
C ALA A 52 -6.39 3.23 8.54
N TRP A 53 -5.37 4.08 8.71
CA TRP A 53 -4.33 4.35 7.72
C TRP A 53 -3.14 3.37 7.78
N GLU A 54 -3.04 2.58 8.84
CA GLU A 54 -1.98 1.60 9.04
C GLU A 54 -2.31 0.28 8.33
N THR A 55 -1.33 -0.25 7.60
CA THR A 55 -1.39 -1.51 6.85
C THR A 55 -0.16 -2.35 7.19
N VAL A 56 -0.31 -3.66 7.15
CA VAL A 56 0.79 -4.61 7.37
C VAL A 56 1.17 -5.21 6.02
N HIS A 57 2.44 -5.15 5.68
CA HIS A 57 3.04 -5.72 4.49
C HIS A 57 3.83 -6.97 4.86
N HIS A 58 3.73 -8.02 4.05
CA HIS A 58 4.56 -9.23 4.18
C HIS A 58 5.82 -9.07 3.35
N ILE A 59 6.99 -9.00 4.00
CA ILE A 59 8.28 -8.70 3.34
C ILE A 59 8.65 -9.79 2.33
N ASN A 60 8.43 -11.06 2.66
CA ASN A 60 8.67 -12.19 1.76
C ASN A 60 7.51 -12.49 0.80
N GLU A 61 6.44 -11.67 0.81
CA GLU A 61 5.21 -11.86 0.04
C GLU A 61 4.42 -13.16 0.34
N ILE A 62 4.83 -13.94 1.34
CA ILE A 62 4.15 -15.16 1.79
C ILE A 62 3.11 -14.78 2.86
N LYS A 63 1.85 -14.69 2.43
CA LYS A 63 0.70 -14.23 3.24
C LYS A 63 0.34 -15.12 4.45
N ILE A 64 0.87 -16.34 4.48
CA ILE A 64 0.69 -17.29 5.59
C ILE A 64 1.80 -17.18 6.64
N ASP A 65 2.92 -16.52 6.31
CA ASP A 65 4.04 -16.34 7.23
C ASP A 65 3.84 -15.06 8.05
N ASN A 66 3.16 -15.22 9.18
CA ASN A 66 2.79 -14.12 10.08
C ASN A 66 3.82 -13.90 11.21
N ARG A 67 5.10 -14.28 11.01
CA ARG A 67 6.18 -13.96 11.97
C ARG A 67 6.44 -12.46 11.98
N LEU A 68 6.64 -11.86 13.15
CA LEU A 68 6.85 -10.41 13.30
C LEU A 68 8.00 -9.89 12.42
N ASP A 69 9.10 -10.63 12.31
CA ASP A 69 10.25 -10.28 11.46
C ASP A 69 9.91 -10.20 9.96
N ASN A 70 8.83 -10.86 9.54
CA ASN A 70 8.33 -10.86 8.17
C ASN A 70 7.19 -9.84 7.93
N LEU A 71 6.78 -9.12 8.97
CA LEU A 71 5.70 -8.14 8.91
C LEU A 71 6.26 -6.72 9.03
N PHE A 72 5.93 -5.88 8.06
CA PHE A 72 6.30 -4.47 8.05
C PHE A 72 5.05 -3.60 8.20
N LEU A 73 5.04 -2.71 9.19
CA LEU A 73 3.96 -1.74 9.38
C LEU A 73 4.20 -0.51 8.51
N CYS A 74 3.29 -0.22 7.60
CA CYS A 74 3.40 0.91 6.68
C CYS A 74 2.04 1.55 6.42
N SER A 75 2.02 2.78 5.89
CA SER A 75 0.80 3.40 5.39
C SER A 75 0.35 2.76 4.07
N HIS A 76 -0.91 3.02 3.67
CA HIS A 76 -1.40 2.58 2.36
C HIS A 76 -0.56 3.12 1.20
N LYS A 77 -0.07 4.36 1.30
CA LYS A 77 0.78 4.98 0.27
C LYS A 77 2.11 4.25 0.15
N GLU A 78 2.73 3.94 1.28
CA GLU A 78 3.98 3.18 1.34
C GLU A 78 3.78 1.76 0.84
N HIS A 79 2.70 1.08 1.22
CA HIS A 79 2.37 -0.25 0.71
C HIS A 79 2.28 -0.23 -0.82
N SER A 80 1.55 0.72 -1.41
CA SER A 80 1.50 0.89 -2.86
C SER A 80 2.83 1.32 -3.49
N ALA A 81 3.70 1.99 -2.74
CA ALA A 81 5.04 2.36 -3.21
C ALA A 81 5.97 1.14 -3.23
N ILE A 82 5.94 0.29 -2.20
CA ILE A 82 6.72 -0.96 -2.12
C ILE A 82 6.38 -1.87 -3.32
N HIS A 83 5.09 -2.06 -3.61
CA HIS A 83 4.65 -2.81 -4.80
C HIS A 83 5.06 -2.16 -6.13
N ARG A 84 5.25 -0.82 -6.14
CA ARG A 84 5.73 -0.07 -7.31
C ARG A 84 7.25 -0.10 -7.46
N GLU A 85 7.99 -0.17 -6.35
CA GLU A 85 9.44 -0.20 -6.32
C GLU A 85 9.98 -1.53 -6.88
N GLY A 86 9.19 -2.61 -6.78
CA GLY A 86 9.45 -3.90 -7.46
C GLY A 86 9.05 -3.95 -8.94
N THR A 87 8.32 -2.96 -9.48
CA THR A 87 7.94 -2.95 -10.90
C THR A 87 9.00 -2.21 -11.71
N LYS A 88 9.90 -2.94 -12.38
CA LYS A 88 10.64 -2.36 -13.52
C LYS A 88 9.60 -1.91 -14.53
N LEU A 89 9.43 -0.59 -14.71
CA LEU A 89 8.65 -0.03 -15.82
C LEU A 89 9.09 -0.73 -17.11
N SER A 90 8.13 -1.34 -17.82
CA SER A 90 8.37 -1.89 -19.16
C SER A 90 8.99 -0.80 -20.03
N ASP A 91 9.93 -1.18 -20.91
CA ASP A 91 10.59 -0.24 -21.83
C ASP A 91 9.59 0.58 -22.64
N ASP A 92 8.44 0.00 -22.97
CA ASP A 92 7.34 0.68 -23.66
C ASP A 92 6.76 1.85 -22.84
N HIS A 93 6.57 1.65 -21.54
CA HIS A 93 6.09 2.68 -20.63
C HIS A 93 7.14 3.80 -20.47
N ARG A 94 8.43 3.46 -20.40
CA ARG A 94 9.52 4.45 -20.38
C ARG A 94 9.57 5.28 -21.67
N LYS A 95 9.35 4.64 -22.82
CA LYS A 95 9.30 5.31 -24.13
C LYS A 95 8.12 6.29 -24.20
N LYS A 96 6.94 5.87 -23.75
CA LYS A 96 5.74 6.71 -23.71
C LYS A 96 5.90 7.93 -22.79
N LEU A 97 6.53 7.76 -21.62
CA LEU A 97 6.84 8.88 -20.72
C LEU A 97 7.86 9.85 -21.33
N ARG A 98 8.86 9.36 -22.06
CA ARG A 98 9.82 10.21 -22.80
C ARG A 98 9.15 11.01 -23.91
N GLU A 99 8.28 10.39 -24.70
CA GLU A 99 7.50 11.08 -25.74
C GLU A 99 6.58 12.14 -25.14
N MET A 100 5.88 11.81 -24.05
CA MET A 100 5.01 12.77 -23.35
C MET A 100 5.80 13.96 -22.78
N ALA A 101 6.98 13.73 -22.19
CA ALA A 101 7.84 14.80 -21.68
C ALA A 101 8.42 15.69 -22.80
N TYR A 102 8.73 15.11 -23.96
CA TYR A 102 9.18 15.86 -25.14
C TYR A 102 8.05 16.73 -25.73
N ASN A 103 6.83 16.20 -25.76
CA ASN A 103 5.66 16.89 -26.29
C ASN A 103 5.08 17.93 -25.32
N ASN A 104 5.25 17.74 -24.01
CA ASN A 104 4.89 18.69 -22.95
C ASN A 104 6.07 19.60 -22.54
N LYS A 105 6.92 20.03 -23.47
CA LYS A 105 7.78 21.18 -23.18
C LYS A 105 6.87 22.35 -22.76
N PRO A 106 7.06 22.96 -21.58
CA PRO A 106 6.31 24.16 -21.23
C PRO A 106 6.60 25.18 -22.33
N HIS A 107 5.55 25.72 -22.95
CA HIS A 107 5.66 26.87 -23.83
C HIS A 107 6.34 27.97 -23.02
N THR A 108 7.65 28.14 -23.21
CA THR A 108 8.41 29.19 -22.55
C THR A 108 7.81 30.49 -23.09
N ARG A 109 6.94 31.13 -22.29
CA ARG A 109 6.41 32.46 -22.55
C ARG A 109 7.59 33.33 -22.98
N LYS A 110 7.57 33.83 -24.22
CA LYS A 110 8.52 34.83 -24.68
C LYS A 110 8.54 35.96 -23.65
N ARG A 111 9.67 36.10 -22.94
CA ARG A 111 9.92 37.22 -22.03
C ARG A 111 10.02 38.47 -22.92
N ASN A 112 9.00 39.32 -22.89
CA ASN A 112 9.05 40.62 -23.55
C ASN A 112 10.19 41.43 -22.92
N PHE A 113 11.29 41.60 -23.65
CA PHE A 113 12.32 42.56 -23.30
C PHE A 113 11.75 43.97 -23.47
N ALA A 114 11.65 44.70 -22.36
CA ALA A 114 11.29 46.11 -22.35
C ALA A 114 12.24 46.90 -23.27
N LYS A 115 11.69 47.54 -24.30
CA LYS A 115 12.37 48.60 -25.04
C LYS A 115 12.15 49.90 -24.27
N ASN A 116 13.09 50.24 -23.39
CA ASN A 116 13.27 51.62 -22.95
C ASN A 116 13.92 52.38 -24.13
N ILE A 117 13.23 53.40 -24.66
CA ILE A 117 13.72 54.59 -25.40
C ILE A 117 12.45 55.42 -25.75
N PRO A 118 12.35 56.67 -25.29
CA PRO A 118 12.73 57.78 -26.17
C PRO A 118 13.77 58.71 -25.57
N ARG A 119 14.69 59.16 -26.43
CA ARG A 119 15.60 60.28 -26.18
C ARG A 119 14.87 61.60 -26.47
N LYS A 120 15.09 62.57 -25.57
CA LYS A 120 15.07 64.05 -25.68
C LYS A 120 14.26 64.74 -26.81
N LYS A 121 13.52 65.77 -26.41
CA LYS A 121 13.88 67.15 -26.76
C LYS A 121 13.75 68.03 -25.53
#